data_AF-A0A4R2HMV4-F1
#
_entry.id   AF-A0A4R2HMV4-F1
#
_cell.length_a   1.000
_cell.length_b   1.000
_cell.length_c   1.000
_cell.angle_alpha   90.00
_cell.angle_beta   90.00
_cell.angle_gamma   90.00
#
_symmetry.space_group_name_H-M   'P 1'
#
loop_
_entity.id
_entity.type
_entity.pdbx_description
1 polymer ?
#
loop_
_entity_poly.entity_id
_entity_poly.type
_entity_poly.pdbx_seq_one_letter_code
_entity_poly.pdbx_strand_id
1 'polypeptide(L)'
;MIPYTYSLHKIDNTADFGFDPNDYSRFKFGDDLVARSFGKALADGFIKYYLAENRIADQIVVISSPYSFIPTATFAMKNYFVSQLNRWLVENGGLTAQEAKVHRTITYKEDYGELSAEERMNLIGNDSFHIDKDFLEGKTLLFLDDIKITGSHERMIIKMAKAYGLNNEIHMLYFAELVNHQIHPNIENVLNYHQVKSIFDLEKIIKSGYFCFNTRIVKYILNTEHNSFSIFLERMDHDFIHQLYDLALGNSYHLMEAYTDNLQLIKSYIKDNTYKLI
;
A
#
# COMPACT_ATOMS: atom_id res chain seq x y z
N MET A 1 19.78 16.96 0.18
CA MET A 1 18.61 16.79 -0.70
C MET A 1 17.36 16.96 0.14
N ILE A 2 16.51 17.92 -0.21
CA ILE A 2 15.21 18.14 0.40
C ILE A 2 14.20 17.73 -0.67
N PRO A 3 13.34 16.72 -0.45
CA PRO A 3 12.37 16.32 -1.45
C PRO A 3 11.30 17.40 -1.62
N TYR A 4 10.80 17.56 -2.84
CA TYR A 4 9.56 18.30 -3.05
C TYR A 4 8.39 17.44 -2.54
N THR A 5 7.47 18.04 -1.79
CA THR A 5 6.29 17.32 -1.29
C THR A 5 5.02 17.93 -1.85
N TYR A 6 4.16 17.08 -2.40
CA TYR A 6 2.83 17.43 -2.87
C TYR A 6 1.80 16.51 -2.23
N SER A 7 0.69 17.10 -1.79
CA SER A 7 -0.48 16.36 -1.35
C SER A 7 -1.72 16.99 -1.96
N LEU A 8 -2.60 16.15 -2.53
CA LEU A 8 -3.81 16.63 -3.19
C LEU A 8 -4.80 17.21 -2.17
N HIS A 9 -5.04 16.48 -1.08
CA HIS A 9 -5.93 16.89 -0.01
C HIS A 9 -5.15 17.26 1.25
N LYS A 10 -5.58 18.33 1.93
CA LYS A 10 -4.99 18.83 3.17
C LYS A 10 -6.01 18.67 4.29
N ILE A 11 -5.76 17.74 5.21
CA ILE A 11 -6.63 17.47 6.35
C ILE A 11 -6.25 18.43 7.46
N ASP A 12 -7.10 19.41 7.71
CA ASP A 12 -6.95 20.42 8.76
C ASP A 12 -7.99 20.26 9.89
N ASN A 13 -9.02 19.46 9.68
CA ASN A 13 -10.08 19.16 10.65
C ASN A 13 -10.58 17.71 10.49
N THR A 14 -11.46 17.25 11.39
CA THR A 14 -11.97 15.87 11.40
C THR A 14 -13.38 15.73 10.81
N ALA A 15 -13.97 16.81 10.31
CA ALA A 15 -15.32 16.84 9.74
C ALA A 15 -15.31 16.83 8.20
N ASP A 16 -14.28 17.42 7.59
CA ASP A 16 -14.07 17.45 6.14
C ASP A 16 -12.61 17.09 5.83
N PHE A 17 -12.43 16.01 5.07
CA PHE A 17 -11.12 15.51 4.65
C PHE A 17 -10.76 15.93 3.21
N GLY A 18 -11.71 16.54 2.48
CA GLY A 18 -11.60 16.79 1.03
C GLY A 18 -11.90 15.56 0.16
N PHE A 19 -12.21 14.41 0.76
CA PHE A 19 -12.61 13.17 0.10
C PHE A 19 -13.57 12.38 1.01
N ASP A 20 -14.32 11.42 0.45
CA ASP A 20 -15.23 10.57 1.25
C ASP A 20 -14.41 9.58 2.11
N PRO A 21 -14.52 9.60 3.45
CA PRO A 21 -13.82 8.66 4.31
C PRO A 21 -14.26 7.20 4.10
N ASN A 22 -15.48 6.95 3.59
CA ASN A 22 -15.90 5.61 3.17
C ASN A 22 -15.08 5.12 1.97
N ASP A 23 -14.87 5.98 0.98
CA ASP A 23 -14.04 5.67 -0.19
C ASP A 23 -12.63 5.31 0.26
N TYR A 24 -12.03 6.12 1.14
CA TYR A 24 -10.71 5.81 1.68
C TYR A 24 -10.68 4.47 2.41
N SER A 25 -11.69 4.16 3.23
CA SER A 25 -11.79 2.85 3.87
C SER A 25 -11.84 1.71 2.84
N ARG A 26 -12.70 1.80 1.81
CA ARG A 26 -12.80 0.77 0.75
C ARG A 26 -11.52 0.64 -0.05
N PHE A 27 -10.85 1.75 -0.37
CA PHE A 27 -9.55 1.76 -1.03
C PHE A 27 -8.52 0.92 -0.27
N LYS A 28 -8.42 1.11 1.06
CA LYS A 28 -7.51 0.34 1.92
C LYS A 28 -7.87 -1.15 1.95
N PHE A 29 -9.14 -1.46 1.72
CA PHE A 29 -9.69 -2.81 1.65
C PHE A 29 -9.91 -3.36 0.23
N GLY A 30 -9.28 -2.76 -0.78
CA GLY A 30 -9.10 -3.39 -2.09
C GLY A 30 -10.14 -3.04 -3.15
N ASP A 31 -10.90 -1.96 -2.94
CA ASP A 31 -11.79 -1.42 -3.98
C ASP A 31 -10.98 -0.71 -5.07
N ASP A 32 -10.77 -1.39 -6.20
CA ASP A 32 -9.98 -0.88 -7.31
C ASP A 32 -10.66 0.26 -8.07
N LEU A 33 -11.99 0.40 -7.99
CA LEU A 33 -12.69 1.57 -8.54
C LEU A 33 -12.32 2.83 -7.77
N VAL A 34 -12.22 2.74 -6.45
CA VAL A 34 -11.74 3.87 -5.64
C VAL A 34 -10.26 4.13 -5.93
N ALA A 35 -9.42 3.09 -6.01
CA ALA A 35 -8.01 3.24 -6.38
C ALA A 35 -7.84 3.98 -7.73
N ARG A 36 -8.71 3.68 -8.71
CA ARG A 36 -8.78 4.37 -10.00
C ARG A 36 -9.13 5.84 -9.87
N SER A 37 -10.15 6.16 -9.08
CA SER A 37 -10.56 7.53 -8.82
C SER A 37 -9.42 8.33 -8.18
N PHE A 38 -8.84 7.79 -7.11
CA PHE A 38 -7.75 8.45 -6.37
C PHE A 38 -6.49 8.62 -7.21
N GLY A 39 -6.10 7.60 -7.98
CA GLY A 39 -4.91 7.65 -8.82
C GLY A 39 -5.01 8.70 -9.92
N LYS A 40 -6.18 8.80 -10.58
CA LYS A 40 -6.44 9.84 -11.57
C LYS A 40 -6.48 11.23 -10.94
N ALA A 41 -7.19 11.40 -9.83
CA ALA A 41 -7.28 12.68 -9.16
C ALA A 41 -5.91 13.19 -8.69
N LEU A 42 -5.07 12.30 -8.14
CA LEU A 42 -3.70 12.63 -7.74
C LEU A 42 -2.84 13.06 -8.93
N ALA A 43 -2.94 12.36 -10.07
CA ALA A 43 -2.23 12.72 -11.29
C ALA A 43 -2.70 14.07 -11.84
N ASP A 44 -4.00 14.27 -11.99
CA ASP A 44 -4.58 15.51 -12.52
C ASP A 44 -4.24 16.70 -11.63
N GLY A 45 -4.27 16.52 -10.30
CA GLY A 45 -3.85 17.53 -9.35
C GLY A 45 -2.36 17.87 -9.47
N PHE A 46 -1.48 16.87 -9.47
CA PHE A 46 -0.05 17.09 -9.59
C PHE A 46 0.32 17.73 -10.94
N ILE A 47 -0.33 17.32 -12.03
CA ILE A 47 -0.17 17.93 -13.35
C ILE A 47 -0.56 19.40 -13.30
N LYS A 48 -1.78 19.69 -12.84
CA LYS A 48 -2.34 21.04 -12.86
C LYS A 48 -1.55 22.02 -11.99
N TYR A 49 -1.16 21.60 -10.80
CA TYR A 49 -0.58 22.49 -9.79
C TYR A 49 0.95 22.45 -9.73
N TYR A 50 1.60 21.52 -10.43
CA TYR A 50 3.05 21.43 -10.46
C TYR A 50 3.62 21.28 -11.88
N LEU A 51 3.32 20.19 -12.59
CA LEU A 51 4.03 19.87 -13.85
C LEU A 51 3.73 20.84 -15.00
N ALA A 52 2.53 21.44 -15.03
CA ALA A 52 2.17 22.41 -16.05
C ALA A 52 3.11 23.64 -16.07
N GLU A 53 3.62 24.03 -14.89
CA GLU A 53 4.54 25.16 -14.72
C GLU A 53 5.99 24.72 -14.52
N ASN A 54 6.20 23.50 -14.01
CA ASN A 54 7.51 22.93 -13.67
C ASN A 54 7.74 21.65 -14.49
N ARG A 55 8.05 21.82 -15.77
CA ARG A 55 8.35 20.67 -16.65
C ARG A 55 9.59 19.92 -16.17
N ILE A 56 9.42 18.64 -15.91
CA ILE A 56 10.53 17.71 -15.64
C ILE A 56 11.10 17.26 -16.99
N ALA A 57 12.35 17.62 -17.27
CA ALA A 57 13.04 17.24 -18.51
C ALA A 57 13.63 15.82 -18.44
N ASP A 58 14.03 15.40 -17.24
CA ASP A 58 14.63 14.09 -17.01
C ASP A 58 13.58 12.98 -17.12
N GLN A 59 14.03 11.74 -17.36
CA GLN A 59 13.16 10.59 -17.35
C GLN A 59 12.50 10.43 -15.96
N ILE A 60 11.17 10.38 -15.94
CA ILE A 60 10.40 10.16 -14.71
C ILE A 60 10.37 8.67 -14.38
N VAL A 61 10.57 8.33 -13.09
CA VAL A 61 10.32 7.00 -12.52
C VAL A 61 9.29 7.12 -11.39
N VAL A 62 8.17 6.41 -11.51
CA VAL A 62 7.12 6.36 -10.49
C VAL A 62 7.30 5.12 -9.61
N ILE A 63 7.26 5.32 -8.29
CA ILE A 63 7.59 4.31 -7.29
C ILE A 63 6.47 4.31 -6.24
N SER A 64 5.82 3.17 -6.03
CA SER A 64 4.83 3.03 -4.95
C SER A 64 5.50 2.82 -3.60
N SER A 65 4.70 2.87 -2.52
CA SER A 65 5.14 2.45 -1.20
C SER A 65 5.77 1.03 -1.21
N PRO A 66 6.83 0.78 -0.41
CA PRO A 66 7.55 -0.48 -0.43
C PRO A 66 6.69 -1.68 -0.03
N TYR A 67 6.91 -2.82 -0.69
CA TYR A 67 6.26 -4.07 -0.35
C TYR A 67 7.15 -5.28 -0.62
N SER A 68 6.82 -6.39 0.02
CA SER A 68 7.48 -7.68 -0.18
C SER A 68 6.85 -8.39 -1.39
N PHE A 69 6.08 -9.45 -1.19
CA PHE A 69 5.39 -10.15 -2.27
C PHE A 69 4.02 -9.53 -2.59
N ILE A 70 3.17 -9.33 -1.58
CA ILE A 70 1.82 -8.77 -1.76
C ILE A 70 1.89 -7.22 -1.89
N PRO A 71 1.34 -6.61 -2.96
CA PRO A 71 1.30 -5.15 -3.12
C PRO A 71 0.49 -4.41 -2.04
N THR A 72 0.67 -3.08 -1.95
CA THR A 72 -0.12 -2.17 -1.12
C THR A 72 -1.34 -1.64 -1.88
N ALA A 73 -2.32 -1.05 -1.18
CA ALA A 73 -3.43 -0.32 -1.83
C ALA A 73 -2.90 0.82 -2.73
N THR A 74 -1.86 1.52 -2.28
CA THR A 74 -1.12 2.54 -3.05
C THR A 74 -0.60 2.01 -4.39
N PHE A 75 -0.23 0.73 -4.49
CA PHE A 75 0.22 0.16 -5.76
C PHE A 75 -0.89 0.19 -6.83
N ALA A 76 -2.13 -0.16 -6.45
CA ALA A 76 -3.29 -0.07 -7.34
C ALA A 76 -3.55 1.38 -7.77
N MET A 77 -3.53 2.32 -6.82
CA MET A 77 -3.64 3.76 -7.10
C MET A 77 -2.55 4.25 -8.07
N LYS A 78 -1.30 3.80 -7.86
CA LYS A 78 -0.14 4.14 -8.69
C LYS A 78 -0.32 3.69 -10.14
N ASN A 79 -0.93 2.53 -10.41
CA ASN A 79 -1.18 2.08 -11.80
C ASN A 79 -2.04 3.10 -12.57
N TYR A 80 -3.07 3.62 -11.92
CA TYR A 80 -3.95 4.63 -12.51
C TYR A 80 -3.31 6.01 -12.59
N PHE A 81 -2.53 6.39 -11.58
CA PHE A 81 -1.71 7.60 -11.63
C PHE A 81 -0.75 7.59 -12.83
N VAL A 82 0.01 6.51 -13.02
CA VAL A 82 0.97 6.36 -14.14
C VAL A 82 0.24 6.43 -15.48
N SER A 83 -0.88 5.73 -15.62
CA SER A 83 -1.68 5.74 -16.84
C SER A 83 -2.18 7.14 -17.20
N GLN A 84 -2.62 7.92 -16.20
CA GLN A 84 -3.10 9.28 -16.39
C GLN A 84 -1.95 10.24 -16.69
N LEU A 85 -0.84 10.13 -15.95
CA LEU A 85 0.38 10.92 -16.15
C LEU A 85 0.95 10.69 -17.56
N ASN A 86 1.04 9.44 -18.02
CA ASN A 86 1.60 9.11 -19.32
C ASN A 86 0.81 9.71 -20.49
N ARG A 87 -0.52 9.78 -20.37
CA ARG A 87 -1.35 10.45 -21.40
C ARG A 87 -0.96 11.92 -21.51
N TRP A 88 -0.91 12.62 -20.39
CA TRP A 88 -0.54 14.03 -20.37
C TRP A 88 0.90 14.27 -20.85
N LEU A 89 1.86 13.43 -20.41
CA LEU A 89 3.25 13.55 -20.83
C LEU A 89 3.39 13.42 -22.35
N VAL A 90 2.80 12.38 -22.94
CA VAL A 90 2.87 12.15 -24.41
C VAL A 90 2.16 13.26 -25.18
N GLU A 91 0.99 13.71 -24.74
CA GLU A 91 0.26 14.83 -25.34
C GLU A 91 1.05 16.14 -25.31
N ASN A 92 1.98 16.29 -24.37
CA ASN A 92 2.84 17.47 -24.20
C ASN A 92 4.29 17.25 -24.71
N GLY A 93 4.54 16.18 -25.48
CA GLY A 93 5.83 15.91 -26.11
C GLY A 93 6.90 15.33 -25.18
N GLY A 94 6.52 14.84 -24.00
CA GLY A 94 7.38 14.17 -23.03
C GLY A 94 7.47 12.66 -23.21
N LEU A 95 8.39 12.03 -22.47
CA LEU A 95 8.53 10.58 -22.40
C LEU A 95 7.50 9.99 -21.44
N THR A 96 7.07 8.76 -21.67
CA THR A 96 6.29 8.01 -20.69
C THR A 96 7.13 7.75 -19.43
N ALA A 97 6.49 7.80 -18.27
CA ALA A 97 7.11 7.41 -17.02
C ALA A 97 7.51 5.93 -17.03
N GLN A 98 8.66 5.65 -16.43
CA GLN A 98 9.08 4.31 -16.06
C GLN A 98 8.62 3.99 -14.64
N GLU A 99 8.74 2.74 -14.22
CA GLU A 99 8.34 2.30 -12.88
C GLU A 99 9.47 1.53 -12.22
N ALA A 100 9.59 1.67 -10.90
CA ALA A 100 10.49 0.86 -10.09
C ALA A 100 9.80 0.41 -8.80
N LYS A 101 10.30 -0.68 -8.21
CA LYS A 101 9.81 -1.22 -6.95
C LYS A 101 10.88 -1.04 -5.87
N VAL A 102 10.47 -0.52 -4.71
CA VAL A 102 11.25 -0.69 -3.49
C VAL A 102 10.88 -2.05 -2.89
N HIS A 103 11.83 -2.97 -2.91
CA HIS A 103 11.69 -4.27 -2.27
C HIS A 103 11.86 -4.12 -0.77
N ARG A 104 10.87 -4.58 -0.01
CA ARG A 104 10.94 -4.66 1.45
C ARG A 104 11.24 -6.10 1.85
N THR A 105 12.34 -6.31 2.55
CA THR A 105 12.61 -7.59 3.21
C THR A 105 11.99 -7.54 4.59
N ILE A 106 11.12 -8.51 4.87
CA ILE A 106 10.59 -8.70 6.22
C ILE A 106 11.65 -9.49 6.96
N THR A 107 12.39 -8.83 7.85
CA THR A 107 13.32 -9.53 8.74
C THR A 107 12.46 -10.30 9.74
N TYR A 108 12.40 -11.62 9.59
CA TYR A 108 11.66 -12.49 10.48
C TYR A 108 12.09 -12.22 11.92
N LYS A 109 11.09 -12.14 12.80
CA LYS A 109 11.30 -12.14 14.24
C LYS A 109 11.67 -13.55 14.65
N GLU A 110 12.96 -13.76 14.86
CA GLU A 110 13.43 -14.81 15.77
C GLU A 110 12.86 -14.51 17.18
N ASP A 111 12.40 -15.59 17.81
CA ASP A 111 11.82 -15.75 19.14
C ASP A 111 11.59 -14.51 20.02
N TYR A 112 10.32 -14.12 20.15
CA TYR A 112 9.85 -13.10 21.10
C TYR A 112 9.95 -13.51 22.57
N GLY A 113 10.25 -14.79 22.87
CA GLY A 113 10.20 -15.35 24.21
C GLY A 113 11.22 -14.78 25.20
N GLU A 114 12.36 -14.27 24.71
CA GLU A 114 13.50 -13.92 25.58
C GLU A 114 14.06 -12.50 25.43
N LEU A 115 13.49 -11.66 24.56
CA LEU A 115 14.09 -10.36 24.23
C LEU A 115 13.74 -9.24 25.23
N SER A 116 14.79 -8.54 25.68
CA SER A 116 14.76 -7.36 26.53
C SER A 116 14.13 -6.13 25.85
N ALA A 117 13.79 -5.10 26.63
CA ALA A 117 13.21 -3.85 26.12
C ALA A 117 14.14 -3.10 25.14
N GLU A 118 15.45 -3.25 25.27
CA GLU A 118 16.45 -2.63 24.40
C GLU A 118 16.57 -3.37 23.04
N GLU A 119 16.54 -4.70 23.06
CA GLU A 119 16.53 -5.54 21.85
C GLU A 119 15.24 -5.35 21.03
N ARG A 120 14.11 -5.12 21.70
CA ARG A 120 12.84 -4.72 21.04
C ARG A 120 12.97 -3.40 20.29
N MET A 121 13.78 -2.46 20.77
CA MET A 121 13.96 -1.15 20.15
C MET A 121 14.88 -1.23 18.93
N ASN A 122 15.89 -2.11 18.95
CA ASN A 122 16.78 -2.36 17.82
C ASN A 122 16.09 -3.10 16.67
N LEU A 123 15.14 -4.01 16.96
CA LEU A 123 14.38 -4.75 15.95
C LEU A 123 13.46 -3.88 15.08
N ILE A 124 12.96 -2.76 15.62
CA ILE A 124 12.15 -1.80 14.86
C ILE A 124 12.98 -1.12 13.74
N GLY A 125 14.32 -1.20 13.82
CA GLY A 125 15.26 -0.65 12.84
C GLY A 125 15.64 -1.56 11.67
N ASN A 126 15.15 -2.81 11.62
CA ASN A 126 15.72 -3.87 10.76
C ASN A 126 14.96 -4.18 9.45
N ASP A 127 13.95 -3.40 9.06
CA ASP A 127 13.43 -3.51 7.69
C ASP A 127 14.53 -3.08 6.71
N SER A 128 14.96 -4.00 5.83
CA SER A 128 15.85 -3.65 4.72
C SER A 128 15.03 -3.30 3.49
N PHE A 129 15.42 -2.20 2.85
CA PHE A 129 14.84 -1.73 1.61
C PHE A 129 15.88 -1.86 0.51
N HIS A 130 15.46 -2.41 -0.64
CA HIS A 130 16.31 -2.58 -1.81
C HIS A 130 15.67 -1.92 -3.03
N ILE A 131 16.48 -1.18 -3.76
CA ILE A 131 16.10 -0.52 -5.00
C ILE A 131 17.30 -0.54 -5.95
N ASP A 132 17.05 -0.67 -7.24
CA ASP A 132 18.08 -0.67 -8.27
C ASP A 132 18.61 0.75 -8.47
N LYS A 133 19.76 1.06 -7.87
CA LYS A 133 20.40 2.38 -7.96
C LYS A 133 20.78 2.73 -9.40
N ASP A 134 21.37 1.79 -10.12
CA ASP A 134 21.95 2.05 -11.44
C ASP A 134 20.84 2.34 -12.45
N PHE A 135 19.70 1.64 -12.33
CA PHE A 135 18.51 1.97 -13.09
C PHE A 135 17.99 3.39 -12.81
N LEU A 136 18.16 3.92 -11.60
CA LEU A 136 17.63 5.23 -11.24
C LEU A 136 18.54 6.40 -11.59
N GLU A 137 19.80 6.18 -11.98
CA GLU A 137 20.76 7.26 -12.21
C GLU A 137 20.25 8.31 -13.23
N GLY A 138 20.34 9.59 -12.87
CA GLY A 138 19.95 10.72 -13.74
C GLY A 138 18.44 10.89 -13.96
N LYS A 139 17.59 10.22 -13.17
CA LYS A 139 16.12 10.27 -13.30
C LYS A 139 15.45 11.10 -12.20
N THR A 140 14.23 11.57 -12.44
CA THR A 140 13.39 12.18 -11.39
C THR A 140 12.47 11.13 -10.80
N LEU A 141 12.47 11.02 -9.47
CA LEU A 141 11.75 9.97 -8.74
C LEU A 141 10.46 10.52 -8.14
N LEU A 142 9.31 9.94 -8.51
CA LEU A 142 8.02 10.23 -7.89
C LEU A 142 7.65 9.08 -6.96
N PHE A 143 7.79 9.28 -5.64
CA PHE A 143 7.32 8.32 -4.65
C PHE A 143 5.88 8.61 -4.28
N LEU A 144 5.01 7.62 -4.40
CA LEU A 144 3.60 7.72 -4.07
C LEU A 144 3.31 7.01 -2.75
N ASP A 145 2.53 7.67 -1.89
CA ASP A 145 1.84 7.04 -0.79
C ASP A 145 0.39 7.54 -0.68
N ASP A 146 -0.43 6.87 0.11
CA ASP A 146 -1.84 7.26 0.23
C ASP A 146 -2.05 8.46 1.15
N ILE A 147 -1.50 8.44 2.37
CA ILE A 147 -1.68 9.52 3.34
C ILE A 147 -0.41 9.81 4.14
N LYS A 148 -0.06 11.09 4.26
CA LYS A 148 1.00 11.55 5.13
C LYS A 148 0.44 11.99 6.49
N ILE A 149 0.70 11.21 7.54
CA ILE A 149 0.26 11.53 8.92
C ILE A 149 1.41 12.11 9.75
N THR A 150 2.49 11.35 9.93
CA THR A 150 3.65 11.75 10.76
C THR A 150 4.93 11.96 9.96
N GLY A 151 4.89 11.74 8.64
CA GLY A 151 6.07 11.77 7.76
C GLY A 151 7.05 10.60 7.97
N SER A 152 6.65 9.53 8.67
CA SER A 152 7.50 8.35 8.90
C SER A 152 7.96 7.69 7.60
N HIS A 153 7.04 7.53 6.64
CA HIS A 153 7.35 7.01 5.31
C HIS A 153 8.36 7.92 4.58
N GLU A 154 8.19 9.24 4.67
CA GLU A 154 9.10 10.20 4.05
C GLU A 154 10.53 10.07 4.61
N ARG A 155 10.66 10.01 5.93
CA ARG A 155 11.95 9.80 6.61
C ARG A 155 12.60 8.48 6.20
N MET A 156 11.81 7.41 6.04
CA MET A 156 12.30 6.11 5.60
C MET A 156 12.85 6.16 4.16
N ILE A 157 12.12 6.78 3.22
CA ILE A 157 12.59 6.94 1.83
C ILE A 157 13.85 7.80 1.77
N ILE A 158 13.91 8.90 2.52
CA ILE A 158 15.12 9.75 2.59
C ILE A 158 16.31 8.97 3.18
N LYS A 159 16.08 8.16 4.21
CA LYS A 159 17.12 7.30 4.80
C LYS A 159 17.62 6.28 3.78
N MET A 160 16.73 5.63 3.04
CA MET A 160 17.07 4.71 1.96
C MET A 160 17.86 5.43 0.86
N ALA A 161 17.36 6.55 0.34
CA ALA A 161 18.05 7.32 -0.70
C ALA A 161 19.48 7.71 -0.30
N LYS A 162 19.68 8.15 0.96
CA LYS A 162 21.00 8.44 1.51
C LYS A 162 21.89 7.20 1.61
N ALA A 163 21.36 6.08 2.08
CA ALA A 163 22.10 4.83 2.22
C ALA A 163 22.59 4.27 0.88
N TYR A 164 21.79 4.44 -0.18
CA TYR A 164 22.17 4.04 -1.55
C TYR A 164 22.97 5.12 -2.30
N GLY A 165 23.14 6.31 -1.72
CA GLY A 165 23.81 7.43 -2.38
C GLY A 165 23.07 7.89 -3.64
N LEU A 166 21.74 7.93 -3.59
CA LEU A 166 20.90 8.48 -4.65
C LEU A 166 21.03 10.01 -4.66
N ASN A 167 21.32 10.57 -5.84
CA ASN A 167 21.46 12.02 -6.06
C ASN A 167 20.31 12.60 -6.88
N ASN A 168 19.26 11.80 -7.10
CA ASN A 168 18.09 12.15 -7.90
C ASN A 168 17.30 13.33 -7.34
N GLU A 169 16.58 14.03 -8.21
CA GLU A 169 15.45 14.84 -7.76
C GLU A 169 14.32 13.92 -7.27
N ILE A 170 13.83 14.17 -6.05
CA ILE A 170 12.81 13.34 -5.40
C ILE A 170 11.56 14.16 -5.10
N HIS A 171 10.43 13.64 -5.55
CA HIS A 171 9.08 14.13 -5.28
C HIS A 171 8.33 13.11 -4.45
N MET A 172 7.74 13.58 -3.35
CA MET A 172 6.90 12.79 -2.46
C MET A 172 5.46 13.21 -2.69
N LEU A 173 4.68 12.33 -3.30
CA LEU A 173 3.30 12.59 -3.70
C LEU A 173 2.35 11.79 -2.80
N TYR A 174 1.38 12.48 -2.21
CA TYR A 174 0.39 11.89 -1.33
C TYR A 174 -1.03 12.20 -1.81
N PHE A 175 -1.95 11.26 -1.68
CA PHE A 175 -3.36 11.56 -1.91
C PHE A 175 -3.88 12.55 -0.84
N ALA A 176 -3.50 12.36 0.42
CA ALA A 176 -3.84 13.29 1.50
C ALA A 176 -2.68 13.54 2.47
N GLU A 177 -2.71 14.66 3.18
CA GLU A 177 -1.75 14.99 4.25
C GLU A 177 -2.46 15.59 5.46
N LEU A 178 -2.15 15.09 6.65
CA LEU A 178 -2.55 15.71 7.91
C LEU A 178 -1.67 16.92 8.20
N VAL A 179 -2.21 18.11 7.96
CA VAL A 179 -1.49 19.37 8.19
C VAL A 179 -1.77 19.98 9.57
N ASN A 180 -2.89 19.63 10.19
CA ASN A 180 -3.18 20.08 11.55
C ASN A 180 -2.53 19.16 12.59
N HIS A 181 -1.43 19.63 13.16
CA HIS A 181 -0.66 18.91 14.19
C HIS A 181 -1.39 18.75 15.53
N GLN A 182 -2.56 19.38 15.74
CA GLN A 182 -3.39 19.17 16.93
C GLN A 182 -4.28 17.93 16.81
N ILE A 183 -4.49 17.41 15.60
CA ILE A 183 -5.26 16.19 15.39
C ILE A 183 -4.38 14.98 15.70
N HIS A 184 -4.91 14.07 16.50
CA HIS A 184 -4.18 12.87 16.88
C HIS A 184 -3.90 11.98 15.64
N PRO A 185 -2.68 11.44 15.47
CA PRO A 185 -2.31 10.57 14.34
C PRO A 185 -3.21 9.34 14.12
N ASN A 186 -3.94 8.91 15.16
CA ASN A 186 -4.95 7.84 15.08
C ASN A 186 -6.10 8.13 14.11
N ILE A 187 -6.22 9.37 13.59
CA ILE A 187 -7.14 9.69 12.50
C ILE A 187 -6.94 8.78 11.28
N GLU A 188 -5.70 8.32 11.02
CA GLU A 188 -5.45 7.34 9.96
C GLU A 188 -6.23 6.04 10.19
N ASN A 189 -6.30 5.59 11.44
CA ASN A 189 -7.02 4.38 11.80
C ASN A 189 -8.54 4.59 11.67
N VAL A 190 -9.03 5.77 12.07
CA VAL A 190 -10.43 6.16 11.89
C VAL A 190 -10.81 6.13 10.41
N LEU A 191 -9.96 6.66 9.51
CA LEU A 191 -10.17 6.63 8.07
C LEU A 191 -10.09 5.21 7.50
N ASN A 192 -9.06 4.45 7.88
CA ASN A 192 -8.86 3.07 7.42
C ASN A 192 -10.11 2.21 7.68
N TYR A 193 -10.69 2.31 8.87
CA TYR A 193 -11.85 1.52 9.30
C TYR A 193 -13.15 2.31 9.26
N HIS A 194 -13.26 3.40 8.49
CA HIS A 194 -14.47 4.24 8.51
C HIS A 194 -15.72 3.44 8.11
N GLN A 195 -15.64 2.66 7.02
CA GLN A 195 -16.73 1.83 6.51
C GLN A 195 -16.60 0.36 6.90
N VAL A 196 -15.40 -0.22 6.78
CA VAL A 196 -15.15 -1.63 7.09
C VAL A 196 -14.93 -1.77 8.60
N LYS A 197 -15.85 -2.44 9.30
CA LYS A 197 -15.81 -2.65 10.75
C LYS A 197 -15.56 -4.11 11.12
N SER A 198 -15.91 -5.03 10.24
CA SER A 198 -15.81 -6.48 10.42
C SER A 198 -15.37 -7.18 9.13
N ILE A 199 -14.93 -8.44 9.24
CA ILE A 199 -14.60 -9.27 8.08
C ILE A 199 -15.77 -9.42 7.10
N PHE A 200 -17.01 -9.38 7.60
CA PHE A 200 -18.21 -9.52 6.77
C PHE A 200 -18.50 -8.28 5.91
N ASP A 201 -17.98 -7.11 6.29
CA ASP A 201 -18.08 -5.91 5.45
C ASP A 201 -17.25 -6.04 4.16
N LEU A 202 -16.22 -6.92 4.16
CA LEU A 202 -15.41 -7.18 2.97
C LEU A 202 -16.19 -7.88 1.87
N GLU A 203 -17.25 -8.65 2.20
CA GLU A 203 -18.00 -9.40 1.20
C GLU A 203 -18.53 -8.51 0.08
N LYS A 204 -18.99 -7.29 0.42
CA LYS A 204 -19.50 -6.33 -0.55
C LYS A 204 -18.40 -5.82 -1.48
N ILE A 205 -17.19 -5.62 -0.94
CA ILE A 205 -16.04 -5.15 -1.71
C ILE A 205 -15.55 -6.28 -2.63
N ILE A 206 -15.39 -7.49 -2.09
CA ILE A 206 -14.94 -8.69 -2.83
C ILE A 206 -15.89 -9.01 -3.99
N LYS A 207 -17.20 -9.01 -3.72
CA LYS A 207 -18.24 -9.33 -4.70
C LYS A 207 -18.57 -8.19 -5.68
N SER A 208 -17.86 -7.05 -5.59
CA SER A 208 -18.09 -5.89 -6.47
C SER A 208 -17.67 -6.11 -7.92
N GLY A 209 -16.82 -7.12 -8.18
CA GLY A 209 -16.19 -7.35 -9.49
C GLY A 209 -14.94 -6.51 -9.75
N TYR A 210 -14.55 -5.63 -8.81
CA TYR A 210 -13.36 -4.78 -8.90
C TYR A 210 -12.45 -4.93 -7.68
N PHE A 211 -12.51 -6.07 -7.02
CA PHE A 211 -11.68 -6.34 -5.86
C PHE A 211 -10.24 -6.64 -6.27
N CYS A 212 -9.28 -6.07 -5.53
CA CYS A 212 -7.87 -6.38 -5.65
C CYS A 212 -7.26 -6.65 -4.28
N PHE A 213 -6.59 -7.79 -4.15
CA PHE A 213 -5.84 -8.11 -2.95
C PHE A 213 -4.71 -7.11 -2.70
N ASN A 214 -4.49 -6.80 -1.43
CA ASN A 214 -3.33 -6.08 -0.96
C ASN A 214 -2.90 -6.62 0.42
N THR A 215 -1.71 -6.25 0.88
CA THR A 215 -1.13 -6.80 2.11
C THR A 215 -1.99 -6.54 3.35
N ARG A 216 -2.73 -5.43 3.43
CA ARG A 216 -3.60 -5.12 4.57
C ARG A 216 -4.77 -6.09 4.65
N ILE A 217 -5.41 -6.37 3.52
CA ILE A 217 -6.59 -7.25 3.47
C ILE A 217 -6.20 -8.67 3.88
N VAL A 218 -5.12 -9.20 3.32
CA VAL A 218 -4.66 -10.57 3.66
C VAL A 218 -4.35 -10.67 5.15
N LYS A 219 -3.62 -9.70 5.72
CA LYS A 219 -3.35 -9.64 7.17
C LYS A 219 -4.62 -9.51 7.99
N TYR A 220 -5.58 -8.71 7.53
CA TYR A 220 -6.84 -8.47 8.25
C TYR A 220 -7.69 -9.74 8.30
N ILE A 221 -7.83 -10.42 7.16
CA ILE A 221 -8.54 -11.69 7.05
C ILE A 221 -7.87 -12.75 7.94
N LEU A 222 -6.54 -12.93 7.85
CA LEU A 222 -5.83 -13.95 8.63
C LEU A 222 -5.78 -13.67 10.14
N ASN A 223 -5.82 -12.40 10.56
CA ASN A 223 -5.90 -12.01 11.98
C ASN A 223 -7.33 -12.08 12.56
N THR A 224 -8.34 -12.37 11.74
CA THR A 224 -9.72 -12.42 12.22
C THR A 224 -9.91 -13.61 13.16
N GLU A 225 -10.76 -13.43 14.18
CA GLU A 225 -11.13 -14.51 15.10
C GLU A 225 -11.63 -15.74 14.34
N HIS A 226 -11.20 -16.93 14.79
CA HIS A 226 -11.30 -18.17 14.02
C HIS A 226 -12.72 -18.54 13.58
N ASN A 227 -13.73 -18.38 14.45
CA ASN A 227 -15.11 -18.68 14.10
C ASN A 227 -15.64 -17.72 13.03
N SER A 228 -15.37 -16.42 13.18
CA SER A 228 -15.74 -15.39 12.21
C SER A 228 -15.05 -15.62 10.87
N PHE A 229 -13.77 -16.03 10.91
CA PHE A 229 -12.99 -16.39 9.73
C PHE A 229 -13.58 -17.61 9.01
N SER A 230 -13.94 -18.67 9.75
CA SER A 230 -14.56 -19.88 9.19
C SER A 230 -15.86 -19.56 8.44
N ILE A 231 -16.78 -18.81 9.07
CA ILE A 231 -18.05 -18.41 8.46
C ILE A 231 -17.81 -17.54 7.21
N PHE A 232 -16.83 -16.64 7.26
CA PHE A 232 -16.46 -15.82 6.11
C PHE A 232 -15.95 -16.68 4.96
N LEU A 233 -15.07 -17.65 5.25
CA LEU A 233 -14.46 -18.53 4.25
C LEU A 233 -15.52 -19.36 3.50
N GLU A 234 -16.54 -19.86 4.19
CA GLU A 234 -17.66 -20.61 3.59
C GLU A 234 -18.47 -19.81 2.57
N ARG A 235 -18.40 -18.48 2.62
CA ARG A 235 -19.13 -17.57 1.72
C ARG A 235 -18.31 -17.10 0.52
N MET A 236 -17.02 -17.44 0.49
CA MET A 236 -16.09 -17.08 -0.59
C MET A 236 -16.02 -18.21 -1.62
N ASP A 237 -15.71 -17.86 -2.86
CA ASP A 237 -15.49 -18.84 -3.92
C ASP A 237 -14.10 -19.49 -3.83
N HIS A 238 -13.91 -20.59 -4.55
CA HIS A 238 -12.65 -21.33 -4.56
C HIS A 238 -11.47 -20.48 -5.03
N ASP A 239 -11.64 -19.66 -6.07
CA ASP A 239 -10.57 -18.86 -6.64
C ASP A 239 -10.04 -17.84 -5.62
N PHE A 240 -10.94 -17.17 -4.89
CA PHE A 240 -10.59 -16.28 -3.80
C PHE A 240 -9.79 -17.00 -2.71
N ILE A 241 -10.24 -18.18 -2.29
CA ILE A 241 -9.60 -18.95 -1.21
C ILE A 241 -8.19 -19.41 -1.61
N HIS A 242 -8.04 -19.92 -2.82
CA HIS A 242 -6.72 -20.29 -3.37
C HIS A 242 -5.80 -19.07 -3.48
N GLN A 243 -6.30 -17.96 -4.01
CA GLN A 243 -5.51 -16.74 -4.14
C GLN A 243 -5.10 -16.17 -2.75
N LEU A 244 -5.99 -16.19 -1.76
CA LEU A 244 -5.68 -15.80 -0.39
C LEU A 244 -4.55 -16.67 0.18
N TYR A 245 -4.61 -17.99 -0.04
CA TYR A 245 -3.58 -18.92 0.42
C TYR A 245 -2.23 -18.65 -0.24
N ASP A 246 -2.19 -18.54 -1.57
CA ASP A 246 -0.96 -18.33 -2.34
C ASP A 246 -0.31 -16.99 -1.99
N LEU A 247 -1.11 -15.92 -1.82
CA LEU A 247 -0.61 -14.62 -1.36
C LEU A 247 -0.01 -14.71 0.04
N ALA A 248 -0.67 -15.41 0.96
CA ALA A 248 -0.16 -15.61 2.31
C ALA A 248 1.16 -16.40 2.31
N LEU A 249 1.27 -17.44 1.48
CA LEU A 249 2.51 -18.20 1.30
C LEU A 249 3.63 -17.34 0.71
N GLY A 250 3.34 -16.56 -0.34
CA GLY A 250 4.33 -15.70 -0.99
C GLY A 250 4.88 -14.59 -0.09
N ASN A 251 4.09 -14.13 0.88
CA ASN A 251 4.54 -13.22 1.96
C ASN A 251 5.06 -13.95 3.20
N SER A 252 5.22 -15.28 3.13
CA SER A 252 5.70 -16.16 4.20
C SER A 252 4.93 -16.10 5.51
N TYR A 253 3.63 -15.84 5.44
CA TYR A 253 2.75 -15.79 6.61
C TYR A 253 2.57 -17.16 7.29
N HIS A 254 2.90 -18.25 6.61
CA HIS A 254 2.96 -19.58 7.20
C HIS A 254 4.04 -19.74 8.29
N LEU A 255 4.99 -18.80 8.39
CA LEU A 255 6.00 -18.77 9.45
C LEU A 255 5.56 -17.93 10.66
N MET A 256 4.37 -17.34 10.63
CA MET A 256 3.88 -16.45 11.68
C MET A 256 2.80 -17.15 12.51
N GLU A 257 3.07 -17.35 13.80
CA GLU A 257 2.18 -18.07 14.72
C GLU A 257 0.76 -17.50 14.75
N ALA A 258 0.63 -16.16 14.71
CA ALA A 258 -0.65 -15.45 14.70
C ALA A 258 -1.59 -15.84 13.53
N TYR A 259 -1.06 -16.45 12.47
CA TYR A 259 -1.83 -16.83 11.28
C TYR A 259 -2.03 -18.34 11.15
N THR A 260 -1.41 -19.15 12.02
CA THR A 260 -1.36 -20.61 11.89
C THR A 260 -2.75 -21.21 11.78
N ASP A 261 -3.65 -20.92 12.72
CA ASP A 261 -4.97 -21.56 12.80
C ASP A 261 -5.82 -21.31 11.55
N ASN A 262 -5.89 -20.05 11.12
CA ASN A 262 -6.65 -19.66 9.93
C ASN A 262 -6.00 -20.17 8.63
N LEU A 263 -4.66 -20.23 8.55
CA LEU A 263 -3.98 -20.83 7.40
C LEU A 263 -4.18 -22.34 7.31
N GLN A 264 -4.23 -23.05 8.44
CA GLN A 264 -4.55 -24.48 8.45
C GLN A 264 -5.98 -24.76 8.03
N LEU A 265 -6.93 -23.89 8.40
CA LEU A 265 -8.31 -23.99 7.92
C LEU A 265 -8.38 -23.84 6.40
N ILE A 266 -7.72 -22.82 5.82
CA ILE A 266 -7.65 -22.63 4.36
C ILE A 266 -7.06 -23.87 3.68
N LYS A 267 -5.94 -24.37 4.20
CA LYS A 267 -5.26 -25.55 3.66
C LYS A 267 -6.15 -26.79 3.68
N SER A 268 -6.94 -26.98 4.73
CA SER A 268 -7.88 -28.09 4.85
C SER A 268 -9.02 -27.96 3.84
N TYR A 269 -9.58 -26.75 3.72
CA TYR A 269 -10.61 -26.44 2.73
C TYR A 269 -10.17 -26.73 1.29
N ILE A 270 -8.93 -26.37 0.94
CA ILE A 270 -8.36 -26.63 -0.39
C ILE A 270 -8.21 -28.14 -0.64
N LYS A 271 -7.69 -28.88 0.34
CA LYS A 271 -7.52 -30.34 0.22
C LYS A 271 -8.84 -31.05 0.00
N ASP A 272 -9.84 -30.75 0.83
CA ASP A 272 -11.13 -31.45 0.82
C ASP A 272 -11.90 -31.22 -0.49
N ASN A 273 -11.74 -30.03 -1.10
CA ASN A 273 -12.37 -29.75 -2.40
C ASN A 273 -11.61 -30.35 -3.59
N THR A 274 -10.31 -30.59 -3.45
CA THR A 274 -9.54 -31.33 -4.48
C THR A 274 -10.02 -32.79 -4.58
N TYR A 275 -10.43 -33.40 -3.47
CA TYR A 275 -10.92 -34.78 -3.44
C TYR A 275 -12.40 -34.93 -3.82
N LYS A 276 -13.17 -33.85 -3.97
CA LYS A 276 -14.56 -33.89 -4.47
C LYS A 276 -14.68 -33.83 -6.00
N LEU A 277 -13.57 -33.58 -6.70
CA LEU A 277 -13.48 -33.47 -8.16
C LEU A 277 -12.90 -34.74 -8.83
N ILE A 278 -12.68 -35.81 -8.07
CA ILE A 278 -12.23 -37.14 -8.52
C ILE A 278 -13.35 -38.14 -8.24
#